data_AF-A0A9P6LTX4-F1
#
_entry.id   AF-A0A9P6LTX4-F1
#
_cell.length_a   1.000
_cell.length_b   1.000
_cell.length_c   1.000
_cell.angle_alpha   90.00
_cell.angle_beta   90.00
_cell.angle_gamma   90.00
#
_symmetry.space_group_name_H-M   'P 1'
#
loop_
_entity.id
_entity.type
_entity.pdbx_description
1 polymer ?
#
loop_
_entity_poly.entity_id
_entity_poly.type
_entity_poly.pdbx_seq_one_letter_code
_entity_poly.pdbx_strand_id
1 'polypeptide(L)'
;MAKKMERLEASTEFRPFKFRIQAFTNAFHESLTQHGLTEDILPLRKVKLYLWKHKYIARFNADGKKQKSKGNHVWNIEARKLPESMSCNGEGTTSTGAVGLSLPADPTDRWEFREYKSRIAGEVIKYARVGFLYLYTPKIWDVLVSCPEAQYHSPELPAWLEWHNQKELRGTPGRSDKSCDITVVAEYEREGEHCRLEMTFRLTVSDPEQEGSMESTEDEDEEQDDVDEGESSNEDEDGLYSRSQKIDKETTSVTTTTSISTSYNSTTSPCDSDVLTKQARKRPAAGYEEQSTKKPRVHLSMICTGVLDAHMNNAIITDFLTVHLHRRINKLLSVHMDKARTTLHWDGSPSTQKSAERRRRQDALDKKLAKLQ
;
A
#
# COMPACT_ATOMS: atom_id res chain seq x y z
N MET A 1 -22.45 4.23 -9.03
CA MET A 1 -21.38 4.76 -8.15
C MET A 1 -21.85 4.86 -6.70
N ALA A 2 -23.05 5.39 -6.42
CA ALA A 2 -23.67 5.36 -5.09
C ALA A 2 -23.72 3.95 -4.47
N LYS A 3 -24.12 2.93 -5.25
CA LYS A 3 -24.13 1.52 -4.83
C LYS A 3 -22.76 0.94 -4.43
N LYS A 4 -21.65 1.58 -4.84
CA LYS A 4 -20.28 1.18 -4.43
C LYS A 4 -19.87 1.84 -3.11
N MET A 5 -20.47 3.00 -2.79
CA MET A 5 -20.31 3.73 -1.52
C MET A 5 -21.17 3.12 -0.40
N GLU A 6 -22.39 2.69 -0.71
CA GLU A 6 -23.25 1.94 0.23
C GLU A 6 -22.57 0.64 0.70
N ARG A 7 -21.80 -0.01 -0.20
CA ARG A 7 -20.98 -1.18 0.14
C ARG A 7 -19.66 -0.84 0.88
N LEU A 8 -19.25 0.43 0.88
CA LEU A 8 -18.10 0.94 1.65
C LEU A 8 -18.49 1.18 3.11
N GLU A 9 -19.70 1.69 3.36
CA GLU A 9 -20.22 1.93 4.71
C GLU A 9 -20.52 0.63 5.48
N ALA A 10 -20.91 -0.43 4.77
CA ALA A 10 -21.24 -1.72 5.38
C ALA A 10 -20.03 -2.61 5.74
N SER A 11 -18.81 -2.26 5.32
CA SER A 11 -17.64 -3.14 5.51
C SER A 11 -16.71 -2.64 6.60
N THR A 12 -16.48 -3.50 7.60
CA THR A 12 -15.50 -3.31 8.70
C THR A 12 -14.06 -3.64 8.29
N GLU A 13 -13.85 -4.07 7.04
CA GLU A 13 -12.55 -4.43 6.49
C GLU A 13 -11.84 -3.24 5.86
N PHE A 14 -10.50 -3.26 5.92
CA PHE A 14 -9.68 -2.28 5.25
C PHE A 14 -9.79 -2.41 3.73
N ARG A 15 -9.98 -1.27 3.06
CA ARG A 15 -10.08 -1.22 1.60
C ARG A 15 -8.99 -0.33 1.01
N PRO A 16 -8.46 -0.71 -0.17
CA PRO A 16 -7.45 0.10 -0.85
C PRO A 16 -8.11 1.27 -1.60
N PHE A 17 -7.60 2.46 -1.34
CA PHE A 17 -7.91 3.71 -2.04
C PHE A 17 -6.71 4.14 -2.87
N LYS A 18 -6.97 4.76 -4.03
CA LYS A 18 -5.93 5.24 -4.94
C LYS A 18 -6.02 6.74 -5.09
N PHE A 19 -4.92 7.43 -4.81
CA PHE A 19 -4.84 8.88 -4.87
C PHE A 19 -3.84 9.33 -5.92
N ARG A 20 -4.19 10.38 -6.69
CA ARG A 20 -3.23 11.04 -7.57
C ARG A 20 -2.26 11.85 -6.71
N ILE A 21 -0.98 11.53 -6.82
CA ILE A 21 0.07 12.11 -5.95
C ILE A 21 0.03 13.64 -5.96
N GLN A 22 -0.07 14.25 -7.14
CA GLN A 22 -0.06 15.70 -7.29
C GLN A 22 -1.25 16.37 -6.61
N ALA A 23 -2.46 15.85 -6.83
CA ALA A 23 -3.68 16.41 -6.23
C ALA A 23 -3.63 16.30 -4.70
N PHE A 24 -3.24 15.13 -4.19
CA PHE A 24 -3.13 14.90 -2.76
C PHE A 24 -2.08 15.80 -2.10
N THR A 25 -0.88 15.91 -2.70
CA THR A 25 0.21 16.76 -2.18
C THR A 25 -0.22 18.23 -2.09
N ASN A 26 -0.93 18.74 -3.11
CA ASN A 26 -1.39 20.12 -3.12
C ASN A 26 -2.46 20.37 -2.06
N ALA A 27 -3.47 19.50 -1.95
CA ALA A 27 -4.51 19.61 -0.94
C ALA A 27 -3.94 19.53 0.49
N PHE A 28 -2.95 18.65 0.70
CA PHE A 28 -2.25 18.55 1.98
C PHE A 28 -1.47 19.83 2.30
N HIS A 29 -0.76 20.41 1.33
CA HIS A 29 -0.03 21.66 1.49
C HIS A 29 -0.95 22.86 1.75
N GLU A 30 -2.08 22.95 1.06
CA GLU A 30 -3.13 23.96 1.31
C GLU A 30 -3.67 23.83 2.73
N SER A 31 -3.92 22.60 3.20
CA SER A 31 -4.37 22.33 4.57
C SER A 31 -3.32 22.77 5.60
N LEU A 32 -2.03 22.51 5.37
CA LEU A 32 -0.95 23.00 6.24
C LEU A 32 -0.89 24.53 6.28
N THR A 33 -1.09 25.18 5.14
CA THR A 33 -1.10 26.64 5.03
C THR A 33 -2.27 27.25 5.83
N GLN A 34 -3.44 26.63 5.79
CA GLN A 34 -4.61 27.02 6.60
C GLN A 34 -4.33 26.92 8.13
N HIS A 35 -3.44 26.03 8.55
CA HIS A 35 -3.00 25.91 9.95
C HIS A 35 -1.84 26.85 10.31
N GLY A 36 -1.50 27.81 9.44
CA GLY A 36 -0.44 28.79 9.68
C GLY A 36 0.98 28.25 9.43
N LEU A 37 1.13 27.07 8.83
CA LEU A 37 2.42 26.56 8.35
C LEU A 37 2.67 27.08 6.93
N THR A 38 3.21 28.29 6.86
CA THR A 38 3.53 28.97 5.61
C THR A 38 4.76 28.37 4.91
N GLU A 39 4.90 28.64 3.61
CA GLU A 39 5.90 28.03 2.72
C GLU A 39 7.37 28.30 3.13
N ASP A 40 7.61 29.43 3.80
CA ASP A 40 8.92 29.80 4.37
C ASP A 40 9.35 28.87 5.51
N ILE A 41 8.40 28.44 6.33
CA ILE A 41 8.64 27.50 7.44
C ILE A 41 8.74 26.08 6.88
N LEU A 42 7.81 25.72 5.99
CA LEU A 42 7.69 24.37 5.45
C LEU A 42 7.57 24.37 3.92
N PRO A 43 8.71 24.45 3.20
CA PRO A 43 8.70 24.40 1.75
C PRO A 43 8.06 23.12 1.22
N LEU A 44 7.35 23.22 0.09
CA LEU A 44 6.68 22.10 -0.58
C LEU A 44 7.60 20.88 -0.81
N ARG A 45 8.91 21.12 -1.01
CA ARG A 45 9.92 20.05 -1.12
C ARG A 45 9.99 19.18 0.14
N LYS A 46 9.92 19.77 1.34
CA LYS A 46 9.91 19.02 2.61
C LYS A 46 8.61 18.25 2.80
N VAL A 47 7.48 18.85 2.42
CA VAL A 47 6.17 18.18 2.45
C VAL A 47 6.19 16.93 1.59
N LYS A 48 6.68 17.02 0.34
CA LYS A 48 6.83 15.86 -0.55
C LYS A 48 7.70 14.77 0.07
N LEU A 49 8.85 15.12 0.65
CA LEU A 49 9.74 14.17 1.30
C LEU A 49 9.08 13.47 2.49
N TYR A 50 8.30 14.20 3.29
CA TYR A 50 7.56 13.63 4.41
C TYR A 50 6.49 12.63 3.93
N LEU A 51 5.66 13.02 2.96
CA LEU A 51 4.64 12.14 2.39
C LEU A 51 5.26 10.88 1.74
N TRP A 52 6.44 11.00 1.15
CA TRP A 52 7.15 9.85 0.54
C TRP A 52 7.63 8.81 1.56
N LYS A 53 7.80 9.21 2.82
CA LYS A 53 8.22 8.32 3.92
C LYS A 53 7.05 7.88 4.80
N HIS A 54 5.83 8.26 4.45
CA HIS A 54 4.68 8.02 5.30
C HIS A 54 4.26 6.53 5.29
N LYS A 55 4.15 5.93 6.48
CA LYS A 55 3.89 4.50 6.68
C LYS A 55 2.52 3.99 6.19
N TYR A 56 1.56 4.91 6.01
CA TYR A 56 0.24 4.61 5.45
C TYR A 56 0.17 4.72 3.93
N ILE A 57 1.26 5.07 3.25
CA ILE A 57 1.28 5.34 1.81
C ILE A 57 2.13 4.29 1.09
N ALA A 58 1.47 3.37 0.38
CA ALA A 58 2.16 2.43 -0.51
C ALA A 58 2.47 3.08 -1.85
N ARG A 59 3.77 3.16 -2.17
CA ARG A 59 4.31 3.81 -3.38
C ARG A 59 4.53 2.85 -4.53
N PHE A 60 4.77 1.58 -4.20
CA PHE A 60 5.12 0.53 -5.14
C PHE A 60 4.05 -0.55 -5.16
N ASN A 61 3.80 -1.12 -6.34
CA ASN A 61 3.01 -2.34 -6.49
C ASN A 61 3.76 -3.54 -5.90
N ALA A 62 3.10 -4.69 -5.81
CA ALA A 62 3.72 -5.97 -5.42
C ALA A 62 5.02 -6.27 -6.19
N ASP A 63 5.11 -5.82 -7.45
CA ASP A 63 6.30 -5.99 -8.31
C ASP A 63 7.44 -4.99 -8.04
N GLY A 64 7.31 -4.11 -7.05
CA GLY A 64 8.27 -3.02 -6.79
C GLY A 64 8.18 -1.86 -7.78
N LYS A 65 7.28 -1.89 -8.76
CA LYS A 65 7.11 -0.79 -9.74
C LYS A 65 6.25 0.34 -9.18
N LYS A 66 6.61 1.59 -9.50
CA LYS A 66 5.78 2.77 -9.17
C LYS A 66 4.40 2.60 -9.77
N GLN A 67 3.37 2.77 -8.94
CA GLN A 67 2.02 2.57 -9.40
C GLN A 67 1.55 3.72 -10.29
N LYS A 68 0.81 3.36 -11.35
CA LYS A 68 0.17 4.31 -12.26
C LYS A 68 -1.30 3.96 -12.46
N SER A 69 -2.12 4.98 -12.68
CA SER A 69 -3.50 4.86 -13.12
C SER A 69 -3.76 5.90 -14.20
N LYS A 70 -4.22 5.45 -15.38
CA LYS A 70 -4.46 6.31 -16.55
C LYS A 70 -3.25 7.22 -16.85
N GLY A 71 -2.05 6.62 -16.93
CA GLY A 71 -0.78 7.31 -17.20
C GLY A 71 -0.18 8.11 -16.03
N ASN A 72 -0.94 8.37 -14.96
CA ASN A 72 -0.50 9.20 -13.85
C ASN A 72 -0.03 8.37 -12.66
N HIS A 73 0.98 8.86 -11.93
CA HIS A 73 1.41 8.21 -10.69
C HIS A 73 0.37 8.33 -9.59
N VAL A 74 0.15 7.21 -8.89
CA VAL A 74 -0.80 7.13 -7.78
C VAL A 74 -0.17 6.50 -6.56
N TRP A 75 -0.72 6.81 -5.38
CA TRP A 75 -0.46 6.12 -4.13
C TRP A 75 -1.63 5.25 -3.74
N ASN A 76 -1.35 4.11 -3.11
CA ASN A 76 -2.36 3.28 -2.47
C ASN A 76 -2.36 3.52 -0.97
N ILE A 77 -3.56 3.52 -0.39
CA ILE A 77 -3.77 3.67 1.04
C ILE A 77 -4.88 2.72 1.45
N GLU A 78 -4.65 1.93 2.48
CA GLU A 78 -5.67 1.06 3.04
C GLU A 78 -6.35 1.76 4.22
N ALA A 79 -7.65 1.94 4.13
CA ALA A 79 -8.43 2.56 5.19
C ALA A 79 -9.77 1.85 5.40
N ARG A 80 -10.32 1.96 6.61
CA ARG A 80 -11.70 1.58 6.91
C ARG A 80 -12.40 2.70 7.67
N LYS A 81 -13.71 2.81 7.49
CA LYS A 81 -14.55 3.69 8.28
C LYS A 81 -14.84 2.99 9.61
N LEU A 82 -14.62 3.68 10.73
CA LEU A 82 -14.96 3.19 12.06
C LEU A 82 -16.48 3.33 12.24
N PRO A 83 -17.16 2.30 12.78
CA PRO A 83 -18.57 2.42 13.09
C PRO A 83 -18.76 3.47 14.20
N GLU A 84 -19.79 4.30 14.04
CA GLU A 84 -20.13 5.40 14.95
C GLU A 84 -20.38 4.91 16.39
N SER A 85 -20.75 3.63 16.56
CA SER A 85 -21.15 3.01 17.84
C SER A 85 -20.02 2.66 18.81
N MET A 86 -18.74 2.86 18.47
CA MET A 86 -17.63 2.66 19.43
C MET A 86 -17.18 3.94 20.15
N SER A 87 -17.88 5.06 19.91
CA SER A 87 -17.69 6.30 20.65
C SER A 87 -18.44 6.22 22.00
N CYS A 88 -17.69 5.92 23.06
CA CYS A 88 -18.01 6.13 24.49
C CYS A 88 -19.34 5.57 25.06
N ASN A 89 -19.27 4.36 25.63
CA ASN A 89 -19.90 4.10 26.93
C ASN A 89 -19.05 4.77 28.01
N GLY A 90 -19.19 6.09 28.16
CA GLY A 90 -18.78 6.80 29.36
C GLY A 90 -19.98 6.88 30.29
N GLU A 91 -19.99 6.05 31.33
CA GLU A 91 -20.97 6.10 32.40
C GLU A 91 -21.16 7.53 32.91
N GLY A 92 -22.43 7.93 33.00
CA GLY A 92 -22.82 9.24 33.49
C GLY A 92 -22.29 9.48 34.90
N THR A 93 -21.49 10.53 35.05
CA THR A 93 -21.44 11.26 36.31
C THR A 93 -21.89 12.69 36.03
N THR A 94 -23.17 12.92 36.31
CA THR A 94 -23.78 14.24 36.40
C THR A 94 -23.04 15.10 37.43
N SER A 95 -22.34 16.15 37.00
CA SER A 95 -22.18 17.35 37.83
C SER A 95 -21.88 18.60 37.00
N THR A 96 -22.97 19.35 36.77
CA THR A 96 -23.09 20.79 36.97
C THR A 96 -21.95 21.72 36.56
N GLY A 97 -22.17 22.45 35.46
CA GLY A 97 -22.00 23.91 35.45
C GLY A 97 -20.65 24.47 34.99
N ALA A 98 -20.35 24.40 33.69
CA ALA A 98 -19.47 25.37 33.04
C ALA A 98 -19.89 25.58 31.58
N VAL A 99 -20.34 26.80 31.28
CA VAL A 99 -20.68 27.27 29.93
C VAL A 99 -19.37 27.50 29.17
N GLY A 100 -18.84 26.45 28.55
CA GLY A 100 -17.68 26.49 27.67
C GLY A 100 -18.10 26.12 26.26
N LEU A 101 -17.72 26.95 25.29
CA LEU A 101 -17.97 26.84 23.85
C LEU A 101 -17.59 25.45 23.30
N SER A 102 -18.54 24.51 23.31
CA SER A 102 -18.43 23.28 22.53
C SER A 102 -18.86 23.60 21.10
N LEU A 103 -17.88 23.77 20.21
CA LEU A 103 -18.10 23.68 18.77
C LEU A 103 -18.90 22.40 18.47
N PRO A 104 -19.83 22.41 17.50
CA PRO A 104 -20.54 21.21 17.10
C PRO A 104 -19.52 20.20 16.58
N ALA A 105 -19.22 19.19 17.39
CA ALA A 105 -18.52 18.01 16.94
C ALA A 105 -19.49 17.26 16.02
N ASP A 106 -19.42 17.61 14.75
CA ASP A 106 -19.98 16.86 13.63
C ASP A 106 -19.72 15.36 13.88
N PRO A 107 -20.73 14.46 13.78
CA PRO A 107 -20.54 13.02 13.95
C PRO A 107 -19.51 12.55 12.93
N THR A 108 -18.25 12.54 13.38
CA THR A 108 -17.12 12.44 12.47
C THR A 108 -16.99 10.98 12.11
N ASP A 109 -17.23 10.69 10.84
CA ASP A 109 -16.77 9.50 10.14
C ASP A 109 -15.27 9.31 10.41
N ARG A 110 -14.94 8.64 11.51
CA ARG A 110 -13.55 8.41 11.88
C ARG A 110 -12.99 7.33 10.96
N TRP A 111 -11.90 7.65 10.29
CA TRP A 111 -11.19 6.70 9.44
C TRP A 111 -10.02 6.10 10.19
N GLU A 112 -9.87 4.78 10.09
CA GLU A 112 -8.67 4.08 10.53
C GLU A 112 -7.84 3.72 9.30
N PHE A 113 -6.55 4.07 9.33
CA PHE A 113 -5.61 3.79 8.26
C PHE A 113 -4.70 2.62 8.65
N ARG A 114 -4.52 1.68 7.73
CA ARG A 114 -3.64 0.53 7.95
C ARG A 114 -2.22 0.89 7.58
N GLU A 115 -1.31 0.62 8.50
CA GLU A 115 0.12 0.69 8.25
C GLU A 115 0.55 -0.39 7.26
N TYR A 116 1.24 0.01 6.19
CA TYR A 116 1.85 -0.94 5.30
C TYR A 116 3.11 -1.49 5.95
N LYS A 117 3.18 -2.82 6.03
CA LYS A 117 4.37 -3.53 6.50
C LYS A 117 5.04 -4.21 5.33
N SER A 118 6.37 -4.17 5.33
CA SER A 118 7.18 -4.93 4.37
C SER A 118 6.88 -6.42 4.51
N ARG A 119 6.91 -7.13 3.39
CA ARG A 119 6.58 -8.56 3.35
C ARG A 119 7.35 -9.26 2.24
N ILE A 120 7.50 -10.57 2.39
CA ILE A 120 7.92 -11.43 1.29
C ILE A 120 6.75 -11.50 0.30
N ALA A 121 7.05 -11.18 -0.94
CA ALA A 121 6.15 -11.14 -2.08
C ALA A 121 6.69 -12.07 -3.18
N GLY A 122 5.91 -12.18 -4.26
CA GLY A 122 6.09 -13.19 -5.28
C GLY A 122 5.00 -14.24 -5.20
N GLU A 123 4.74 -14.89 -6.32
CA GLU A 123 3.76 -15.96 -6.40
C GLU A 123 4.34 -17.20 -5.73
N VAL A 124 3.74 -17.59 -4.60
CA VAL A 124 4.10 -18.81 -3.89
C VAL A 124 3.51 -19.99 -4.65
N ILE A 125 4.37 -20.83 -5.21
CA ILE A 125 3.96 -22.08 -5.86
C ILE A 125 3.75 -23.11 -4.76
N LYS A 126 2.49 -23.44 -4.49
CA LYS A 126 2.10 -24.33 -3.38
C LYS A 126 2.11 -25.81 -3.74
N TYR A 127 2.45 -26.16 -4.98
CA TYR A 127 2.41 -27.53 -5.49
C TYR A 127 3.74 -27.88 -6.16
N ALA A 128 4.33 -28.99 -5.77
CA ALA A 128 5.49 -29.57 -6.42
C ALA A 128 5.10 -30.95 -6.97
N ARG A 129 5.48 -31.25 -8.21
CA ARG A 129 5.20 -32.54 -8.84
C ARG A 129 6.43 -33.42 -8.76
N VAL A 130 6.23 -34.69 -8.40
CA VAL A 130 7.31 -35.68 -8.36
C VAL A 130 8.01 -35.76 -9.72
N GLY A 131 9.34 -35.67 -9.71
CA GLY A 131 10.18 -35.69 -10.92
C GLY A 131 10.30 -34.38 -11.69
N PHE A 132 9.59 -33.32 -11.29
CA PHE A 132 9.68 -31.99 -11.92
C PHE A 132 10.45 -31.00 -11.04
N LEU A 133 11.23 -30.12 -11.67
CA LEU A 133 11.95 -29.05 -10.98
C LEU A 133 10.96 -28.05 -10.38
N TYR A 134 10.92 -27.98 -9.06
CA TYR A 134 10.34 -26.88 -8.32
C TYR A 134 11.32 -25.69 -8.33
N LEU A 135 10.80 -24.50 -8.61
CA LEU A 135 11.57 -23.26 -8.60
C LEU A 135 10.72 -22.12 -8.03
N TYR A 136 11.20 -21.50 -6.96
CA TYR A 136 10.56 -20.36 -6.32
C TYR A 136 11.55 -19.21 -6.11
N THR A 137 11.20 -18.04 -6.63
CA THR A 137 12.03 -16.82 -6.54
C THR A 137 11.30 -15.76 -5.72
N PRO A 138 11.48 -15.73 -4.39
CA PRO A 138 10.86 -14.71 -3.54
C PRO A 138 11.40 -13.31 -3.88
N LYS A 139 10.59 -12.30 -3.58
CA LYS A 139 10.97 -10.89 -3.67
C LYS A 139 10.52 -10.17 -2.42
N ILE A 140 11.26 -9.14 -2.00
CA ILE A 140 10.77 -8.27 -0.92
C ILE A 140 9.88 -7.19 -1.52
N TRP A 141 8.66 -7.07 -0.99
CA TRP A 141 7.86 -5.88 -1.15
C TRP A 141 8.06 -4.98 0.05
N ASP A 142 8.57 -3.77 -0.20
CA ASP A 142 8.77 -2.73 0.81
C ASP A 142 8.04 -1.44 0.39
N VAL A 143 7.56 -0.73 1.39
CA VAL A 143 6.74 0.49 1.23
C VAL A 143 7.58 1.66 0.72
N LEU A 144 8.83 1.72 1.18
CA LEU A 144 9.75 2.83 1.01
C LEU A 144 10.79 2.55 -0.07
N VAL A 145 11.18 1.29 -0.25
CA VAL A 145 12.24 0.86 -1.17
C VAL A 145 11.66 -0.04 -2.26
N SER A 146 12.04 0.24 -3.51
CA SER A 146 11.68 -0.60 -4.66
C SER A 146 12.50 -1.89 -4.64
N CYS A 147 11.89 -3.01 -4.29
CA CYS A 147 12.46 -4.37 -4.39
C CYS A 147 13.91 -4.44 -3.85
N PRO A 148 14.13 -4.24 -2.54
CA PRO A 148 15.46 -4.28 -1.97
C PRO A 148 16.11 -5.65 -2.21
N GLU A 149 17.44 -5.65 -2.33
CA GLU A 149 18.20 -6.89 -2.38
C GLU A 149 18.18 -7.56 -1.02
N ALA A 150 17.97 -8.87 -1.04
CA ALA A 150 17.78 -9.68 0.16
C ALA A 150 18.46 -11.02 0.02
N GLN A 151 18.88 -11.56 1.16
CA GLN A 151 19.33 -12.94 1.29
C GLN A 151 18.20 -13.77 1.88
N TYR A 152 17.91 -14.90 1.24
CA TYR A 152 16.87 -15.81 1.65
C TYR A 152 17.47 -17.11 2.18
N HIS A 153 16.90 -17.59 3.26
CA HIS A 153 17.21 -18.89 3.83
C HIS A 153 15.96 -19.47 4.49
N SER A 154 16.05 -20.74 4.88
CA SER A 154 14.99 -21.45 5.58
C SER A 154 15.59 -22.20 6.76
N PRO A 155 14.95 -22.21 7.94
CA PRO A 155 15.47 -22.92 9.11
C PRO A 155 15.52 -24.43 8.88
N GLU A 156 14.47 -24.95 8.23
CA GLU A 156 14.28 -26.36 7.95
C GLU A 156 13.80 -26.51 6.50
N LEU A 157 14.45 -27.41 5.76
CA LEU A 157 14.08 -27.76 4.39
C LEU A 157 14.10 -29.28 4.22
N PRO A 158 13.17 -29.83 3.42
CA PRO A 158 13.29 -31.21 2.93
C PRO A 158 14.61 -31.40 2.17
N ALA A 159 15.17 -32.61 2.22
CA ALA A 159 16.46 -32.92 1.60
C ALA A 159 16.51 -32.67 0.07
N TRP A 160 15.35 -32.68 -0.60
CA TRP A 160 15.24 -32.45 -2.04
C TRP A 160 15.21 -30.96 -2.42
N LEU A 161 15.10 -30.05 -1.46
CA LEU A 161 14.90 -28.62 -1.66
C LEU A 161 16.06 -27.80 -1.06
N GLU A 162 16.66 -26.91 -1.86
CA GLU A 162 17.82 -26.12 -1.45
C GLU A 162 17.72 -24.66 -1.91
N TRP A 163 18.35 -23.76 -1.14
CA TRP A 163 18.55 -22.37 -1.57
C TRP A 163 19.78 -22.26 -2.46
N HIS A 164 19.57 -21.84 -3.70
CA HIS A 164 20.64 -21.52 -4.63
C HIS A 164 20.97 -20.02 -4.59
N ASN A 165 22.26 -19.71 -4.41
CA ASN A 165 22.79 -18.34 -4.32
C ASN A 165 22.04 -17.44 -3.32
N GLN A 166 21.41 -18.03 -2.29
CA GLN A 166 20.56 -17.35 -1.32
C GLN A 166 19.44 -16.51 -1.94
N LYS A 167 18.99 -16.84 -3.17
CA LYS A 167 18.00 -16.06 -3.95
C LYS A 167 16.85 -16.89 -4.48
N GLU A 168 17.11 -18.16 -4.82
CA GLU A 168 16.14 -19.04 -5.46
C GLU A 168 16.03 -20.33 -4.66
N LEU A 169 14.81 -20.74 -4.35
CA LEU A 169 14.52 -22.03 -3.71
C LEU A 169 14.19 -23.03 -4.81
N ARG A 170 15.00 -24.09 -4.94
CA ARG A 170 14.85 -25.05 -6.03
C ARG A 170 15.06 -26.49 -5.57
N GLY A 171 14.47 -27.43 -6.28
CA GLY A 171 14.57 -28.84 -5.94
C GLY A 171 13.66 -29.72 -6.77
N THR A 172 13.88 -31.03 -6.76
CA THR A 172 13.01 -31.98 -7.47
C THR A 172 12.55 -33.04 -6.48
N PRO A 173 11.25 -33.10 -6.12
CA PRO A 173 10.78 -34.09 -5.17
C PRO A 173 10.78 -35.49 -5.81
N GLY A 174 11.17 -36.47 -5.02
CA GLY A 174 11.04 -37.90 -5.29
C GLY A 174 9.71 -38.48 -4.81
N ARG A 175 9.46 -39.76 -5.13
CA ARG A 175 8.19 -40.46 -4.83
C ARG A 175 7.90 -40.62 -3.34
N SER A 176 8.93 -40.66 -2.50
CA SER A 176 8.80 -40.79 -1.04
C SER A 176 8.65 -39.45 -0.33
N ASP A 177 8.80 -38.33 -1.04
CA ASP A 177 8.77 -37.01 -0.43
C ASP A 177 7.34 -36.60 -0.09
N LYS A 178 7.18 -36.04 1.09
CA LYS A 178 5.86 -35.66 1.63
C LYS A 178 5.66 -34.16 1.55
N SER A 179 4.39 -33.77 1.49
CA SER A 179 3.95 -32.38 1.69
C SER A 179 4.44 -31.84 3.03
N CYS A 180 4.91 -30.61 3.06
CA CYS A 180 5.54 -29.99 4.24
C CYS A 180 5.24 -28.49 4.29
N ASP A 181 5.51 -27.88 5.46
CA ASP A 181 5.46 -26.43 5.62
C ASP A 181 6.86 -25.86 5.44
N ILE A 182 7.00 -24.88 4.55
CA ILE A 182 8.25 -24.20 4.26
C ILE A 182 8.21 -22.80 4.87
N THR A 183 9.20 -22.50 5.71
CA THR A 183 9.40 -21.17 6.28
C THR A 183 10.54 -20.46 5.54
N VAL A 184 10.21 -19.37 4.88
CA VAL A 184 11.15 -18.50 4.17
C VAL A 184 11.49 -17.32 5.06
N VAL A 185 12.77 -17.17 5.37
CA VAL A 185 13.32 -16.03 6.10
C VAL A 185 14.06 -15.16 5.10
N ALA A 186 13.74 -13.87 5.07
CA ALA A 186 14.41 -12.88 4.23
C ALA A 186 15.11 -11.85 5.12
N GLU A 187 16.40 -11.64 4.86
CA GLU A 187 17.22 -10.62 5.52
C GLU A 187 17.65 -9.57 4.51
N TYR A 188 17.43 -8.30 4.83
CA TYR A 188 17.75 -7.18 3.95
C TYR A 188 18.09 -5.91 4.74
N GLU A 189 18.70 -4.94 4.08
CA GLU A 189 19.06 -3.66 4.68
C GLU A 189 18.15 -2.53 4.19
N ARG A 190 17.68 -1.67 5.11
CA ARG A 190 16.84 -0.51 4.82
C ARG A 190 17.35 0.71 5.56
N GLU A 191 17.82 1.72 4.82
CA GLU A 191 18.38 2.97 5.38
C GLU A 191 19.48 2.74 6.45
N GLY A 192 20.26 1.65 6.35
CA GLY A 192 21.27 1.27 7.35
C GLY A 192 20.78 0.34 8.46
N GLU A 193 19.49 0.00 8.48
CA GLU A 193 18.90 -0.91 9.45
C GLU A 193 18.73 -2.33 8.85
N HIS A 194 19.23 -3.34 9.56
CA HIS A 194 18.99 -4.74 9.22
C HIS A 194 17.54 -5.12 9.55
N CYS A 195 16.81 -5.56 8.53
CA CYS A 195 15.42 -5.99 8.61
C CYS A 195 15.32 -7.49 8.34
N ARG A 196 14.47 -8.18 9.12
CA ARG A 196 14.17 -9.62 8.96
C ARG A 196 12.68 -9.80 8.73
N LEU A 197 12.31 -10.56 7.70
CA LEU A 197 10.94 -10.95 7.36
C LEU A 197 10.82 -12.47 7.34
N GLU A 198 9.64 -12.98 7.67
CA GLU A 198 9.38 -14.41 7.72
C GLU A 198 8.01 -14.70 7.11
N MET A 199 7.92 -15.77 6.33
CA MET A 199 6.68 -16.24 5.71
C MET A 199 6.68 -17.76 5.66
N THR A 200 5.60 -18.37 6.15
CA THR A 200 5.41 -19.82 6.10
C THR A 200 4.28 -20.17 5.15
N PHE A 201 4.47 -21.20 4.34
CA PHE A 201 3.44 -21.74 3.46
C PHE A 201 3.53 -23.25 3.36
N ARG A 202 2.39 -23.91 3.11
CA ARG A 202 2.32 -25.35 2.87
C ARG A 202 2.62 -25.66 1.41
N LEU A 203 3.61 -26.53 1.19
CA LEU A 203 3.99 -27.07 -0.10
C LEU A 203 3.47 -28.51 -0.22
N THR A 204 2.54 -28.71 -1.15
CA THR A 204 1.95 -30.02 -1.44
C THR A 204 2.77 -30.74 -2.50
N VAL A 205 3.25 -31.94 -2.20
CA VAL A 205 3.90 -32.81 -3.18
C VAL A 205 2.83 -33.73 -3.77
N SER A 206 2.66 -33.70 -5.10
CA SER A 206 1.71 -34.58 -5.80
C SER A 206 2.45 -35.56 -6.71
N ASP A 207 2.02 -36.83 -6.64
CA ASP A 207 2.51 -37.91 -7.49
C ASP A 207 1.44 -38.24 -8.55
N PRO A 208 1.68 -37.94 -9.84
CA PRO A 208 0.70 -38.21 -10.89
C PRO A 208 0.38 -39.70 -11.07
N GLU A 209 1.27 -40.62 -10.65
CA GLU A 209 0.99 -42.06 -10.74
C GLU A 209 -0.02 -42.52 -9.67
N GLN A 210 -0.13 -41.79 -8.55
CA GLN A 210 -1.05 -42.13 -7.46
C GLN A 210 -2.46 -41.58 -7.71
N GLU A 211 -2.57 -40.41 -8.35
CA GLU A 211 -3.84 -39.74 -8.68
C GLU A 211 -4.68 -40.55 -9.69
N GLY A 212 -4.07 -41.37 -10.54
CA GLY A 212 -4.78 -42.22 -11.51
C GLY A 212 -5.30 -43.56 -10.97
N SER A 213 -5.13 -43.85 -9.68
CA SER A 213 -5.51 -45.16 -9.08
C SER A 213 -6.84 -45.14 -8.31
N MET A 214 -7.57 -44.03 -8.34
CA MET A 214 -8.80 -43.81 -7.58
C MET A 214 -9.98 -43.49 -8.50
N GLU A 215 -10.22 -44.33 -9.51
CA GLU A 215 -11.42 -44.32 -10.35
C GLU A 215 -11.82 -45.76 -10.68
N SER A 216 -12.63 -46.37 -9.81
CA SER A 216 -13.50 -47.55 -10.04
C SER A 216 -14.01 -48.10 -8.69
N THR A 217 -14.93 -47.36 -8.06
CA THR A 217 -16.05 -48.03 -7.40
C THR A 217 -17.26 -47.66 -8.23
N GLU A 218 -17.53 -48.56 -9.18
CA GLU A 218 -18.79 -48.64 -9.91
C GLU A 218 -19.86 -48.96 -8.86
N ASP A 219 -20.65 -47.96 -8.48
CA ASP A 219 -21.96 -48.21 -7.88
C ASP A 219 -22.86 -48.70 -9.03
N GLU A 220 -23.06 -50.01 -9.08
CA GLU A 220 -24.11 -50.68 -9.83
C GLU A 220 -25.46 -50.26 -9.25
N ASP A 221 -26.02 -49.14 -9.70
CA ASP A 221 -27.44 -48.85 -9.47
C ASP A 221 -28.26 -49.44 -10.62
N GLU A 222 -28.98 -50.49 -10.24
CA GLU A 222 -29.86 -51.33 -11.02
C GLU A 222 -30.89 -50.53 -11.85
N GLU A 223 -31.01 -50.90 -13.12
CA GLU A 223 -32.17 -50.61 -13.95
C GLU A 223 -33.43 -51.19 -13.30
N GLN A 224 -34.39 -50.33 -12.97
CA GLN A 224 -35.77 -50.75 -12.81
C GLN A 224 -36.67 -49.86 -13.67
N ASP A 225 -37.04 -50.44 -14.81
CA ASP A 225 -38.19 -50.07 -15.62
C ASP A 225 -39.44 -49.94 -14.74
N ASP A 226 -40.16 -48.82 -14.85
CA ASP A 226 -41.61 -48.87 -14.77
C ASP A 226 -42.26 -47.77 -15.60
N VAL A 227 -43.18 -48.26 -16.42
CA VAL A 227 -44.06 -47.61 -17.39
C VAL A 227 -45.11 -46.78 -16.66
N ASP A 228 -45.37 -45.54 -17.09
CA ASP A 228 -46.73 -44.99 -16.95
C ASP A 228 -47.08 -44.01 -18.07
N GLU A 229 -48.16 -44.34 -18.77
CA GLU A 229 -48.81 -43.53 -19.80
C GLU A 229 -49.74 -42.52 -19.13
N GLY A 230 -49.62 -41.24 -19.49
CA GLY A 230 -50.51 -40.19 -18.99
C GLY A 230 -50.66 -39.06 -19.99
N GLU A 231 -51.61 -39.23 -20.91
CA GLU A 231 -52.14 -38.16 -21.75
C GLU A 231 -52.77 -37.04 -20.90
N SER A 232 -52.48 -35.77 -21.20
CA SER A 232 -53.47 -34.68 -21.11
C SER A 232 -52.94 -33.37 -21.71
N SER A 233 -53.65 -32.96 -22.76
CA SER A 233 -53.86 -31.64 -23.35
C SER A 233 -53.61 -30.38 -22.50
N ASN A 234 -53.05 -29.35 -23.16
CA ASN A 234 -53.63 -28.01 -23.44
C ASN A 234 -52.49 -27.11 -23.96
N GLU A 235 -52.52 -26.65 -25.22
CA GLU A 235 -53.08 -25.36 -25.66
C GLU A 235 -52.56 -24.17 -24.81
N ASP A 236 -51.57 -23.44 -25.32
CA ASP A 236 -51.75 -22.06 -25.81
C ASP A 236 -50.45 -21.22 -25.85
N GLU A 237 -50.41 -20.39 -26.90
CA GLU A 237 -49.75 -19.09 -27.03
C GLU A 237 -48.21 -18.93 -27.10
N ASP A 238 -47.81 -18.53 -28.32
CA ASP A 238 -47.14 -17.27 -28.65
C ASP A 238 -45.70 -16.99 -28.19
N GLY A 239 -44.89 -16.56 -29.18
CA GLY A 239 -43.96 -15.45 -28.94
C GLY A 239 -42.50 -15.72 -29.32
N LEU A 240 -42.22 -15.46 -30.60
CA LEU A 240 -40.96 -14.89 -31.12
C LEU A 240 -39.96 -14.37 -30.06
N TYR A 241 -38.76 -14.97 -29.97
CA TYR A 241 -37.51 -14.19 -30.06
C TYR A 241 -36.28 -15.07 -30.29
N SER A 242 -35.62 -14.84 -31.42
CA SER A 242 -34.29 -15.36 -31.73
C SER A 242 -33.24 -14.75 -30.78
N ARG A 243 -32.39 -15.57 -30.15
CA ARG A 243 -31.09 -15.10 -29.65
C ARG A 243 -29.99 -16.14 -29.87
N SER A 244 -29.26 -15.94 -30.96
CA SER A 244 -27.94 -16.52 -31.21
C SER A 244 -26.96 -16.09 -30.11
N GLN A 245 -26.30 -17.05 -29.47
CA GLN A 245 -24.98 -16.83 -28.87
C GLN A 245 -24.04 -17.94 -29.33
N LYS A 246 -23.04 -17.51 -30.10
CA LYS A 246 -21.89 -18.29 -30.53
C LYS A 246 -21.10 -18.73 -29.30
N ILE A 247 -20.81 -20.02 -29.28
CA ILE A 247 -19.79 -20.66 -28.47
C ILE A 247 -18.49 -20.56 -29.28
N ASP A 248 -17.54 -19.76 -28.82
CA ASP A 248 -16.16 -19.86 -29.28
C ASP A 248 -15.38 -20.63 -28.21
N LYS A 249 -15.11 -21.90 -28.54
CA LYS A 249 -14.12 -22.76 -27.90
C LYS A 249 -12.75 -22.33 -28.43
N GLU A 250 -11.85 -21.84 -27.58
CA GLU A 250 -10.42 -21.83 -27.89
C GLU A 250 -9.62 -22.59 -26.84
N THR A 251 -9.39 -23.84 -27.20
CA THR A 251 -8.25 -24.68 -26.85
C THR A 251 -6.96 -23.85 -26.83
N THR A 252 -6.33 -23.71 -25.66
CA THR A 252 -4.96 -23.20 -25.58
C THR A 252 -4.05 -24.37 -25.20
N SER A 253 -3.40 -24.92 -26.22
CA SER A 253 -2.35 -25.92 -26.10
C SER A 253 -1.06 -25.29 -25.59
N VAL A 254 -0.38 -26.10 -24.79
CA VAL A 254 0.95 -25.89 -24.21
C VAL A 254 2.00 -25.92 -25.31
N THR A 255 2.87 -24.89 -25.37
CA THR A 255 4.14 -24.96 -26.12
C THR A 255 5.30 -24.64 -25.19
N THR A 256 6.04 -25.68 -24.88
CA THR A 256 7.38 -25.69 -24.30
C THR A 256 8.37 -25.08 -25.29
N THR A 257 9.10 -24.03 -24.90
CA THR A 257 10.23 -23.53 -25.69
C THR A 257 11.51 -23.51 -24.86
N THR A 258 12.31 -24.55 -25.09
CA THR A 258 13.72 -24.69 -24.77
C THR A 258 14.53 -23.49 -25.28
N SER A 259 15.31 -22.85 -24.42
CA SER A 259 16.32 -21.86 -24.85
C SER A 259 17.72 -22.42 -24.60
N ILE A 260 18.41 -22.71 -25.71
CA ILE A 260 19.83 -23.08 -25.76
C ILE A 260 20.66 -21.79 -25.76
N SER A 261 21.71 -21.77 -24.95
CA SER A 261 22.75 -20.74 -24.93
C SER A 261 23.70 -20.89 -26.12
N THR A 262 24.05 -19.78 -26.77
CA THR A 262 25.34 -19.66 -27.45
C THR A 262 25.87 -18.22 -27.36
N SER A 263 27.18 -18.16 -27.17
CA SER A 263 28.04 -17.05 -26.83
C SER A 263 28.83 -16.51 -28.03
N TYR A 264 29.46 -15.35 -27.80
CA TYR A 264 30.72 -14.81 -28.37
C TYR A 264 30.69 -13.66 -29.39
N ASN A 265 31.42 -12.61 -28.97
CA ASN A 265 32.41 -11.76 -29.67
C ASN A 265 31.99 -10.50 -30.46
N SER A 266 32.19 -9.37 -29.79
CA SER A 266 33.02 -8.18 -30.13
C SER A 266 33.42 -7.89 -31.59
N THR A 267 33.34 -6.62 -32.02
CA THR A 267 34.49 -5.69 -32.25
C THR A 267 34.14 -4.51 -33.20
N THR A 268 34.60 -3.28 -32.85
CA THR A 268 34.86 -2.04 -33.68
C THR A 268 33.70 -1.33 -34.39
N SER A 269 33.65 -0.03 -34.69
CA SER A 269 34.30 1.27 -34.34
C SER A 269 33.53 2.36 -35.16
N PRO A 270 33.77 3.68 -35.00
CA PRO A 270 32.78 4.73 -35.31
C PRO A 270 33.03 5.51 -36.61
N CYS A 271 32.00 6.21 -37.12
CA CYS A 271 32.14 7.31 -38.08
C CYS A 271 31.11 8.42 -37.83
N ASP A 272 31.62 9.63 -37.65
CA ASP A 272 30.95 10.94 -37.72
C ASP A 272 30.33 11.23 -39.09
N SER A 273 29.26 12.05 -39.12
CA SER A 273 29.19 13.35 -39.83
C SER A 273 27.74 13.85 -39.98
N ASP A 274 27.37 14.78 -39.11
CA ASP A 274 27.06 16.18 -39.42
C ASP A 274 26.37 16.60 -40.75
N VAL A 275 25.40 17.53 -40.60
CA VAL A 275 25.13 18.73 -41.44
C VAL A 275 23.78 18.87 -42.20
N LEU A 276 23.15 20.03 -41.92
CA LEU A 276 22.24 20.90 -42.70
C LEU A 276 20.72 20.62 -42.81
N THR A 277 19.99 21.31 -41.93
CA THR A 277 19.05 22.42 -42.23
C THR A 277 18.33 22.42 -43.58
N LYS A 278 16.99 22.34 -43.59
CA LYS A 278 16.15 23.06 -44.58
C LYS A 278 14.80 23.48 -43.98
N GLN A 279 14.65 24.80 -43.93
CA GLN A 279 13.45 25.59 -43.63
C GLN A 279 12.71 25.85 -44.96
N ALA A 280 11.40 25.56 -45.04
CA ALA A 280 10.48 26.13 -46.04
C ALA A 280 9.03 25.84 -45.60
N ARG A 281 8.29 26.84 -45.08
CA ARG A 281 7.32 27.70 -45.78
C ARG A 281 6.01 27.02 -46.26
N LYS A 282 4.93 27.39 -45.55
CA LYS A 282 3.71 28.09 -46.06
C LYS A 282 2.66 27.26 -46.84
N ARG A 283 1.49 26.99 -46.22
CA ARG A 283 0.20 27.74 -46.37
C ARG A 283 -0.99 26.94 -45.80
N PRO A 284 -2.12 27.61 -45.48
CA PRO A 284 -3.17 27.09 -44.60
C PRO A 284 -4.32 26.43 -45.36
N ALA A 285 -4.98 25.47 -44.72
CA ALA A 285 -6.27 24.94 -45.13
C ALA A 285 -7.33 25.29 -44.08
N ALA A 286 -8.40 25.92 -44.55
CA ALA A 286 -9.63 26.18 -43.83
C ALA A 286 -10.38 24.88 -43.52
N GLY A 287 -11.18 24.87 -42.45
CA GLY A 287 -12.16 23.79 -42.26
C GLY A 287 -12.78 23.73 -40.86
N TYR A 288 -14.03 24.17 -40.81
CA TYR A 288 -15.12 23.68 -39.96
C TYR A 288 -15.06 23.90 -38.44
N GLU A 289 -15.88 24.85 -38.01
CA GLU A 289 -16.29 25.12 -36.64
C GLU A 289 -17.53 24.26 -36.32
N GLU A 290 -17.33 23.13 -35.64
CA GLU A 290 -18.42 22.27 -35.16
C GLU A 290 -18.71 22.58 -33.69
N GLN A 291 -19.82 23.30 -33.47
CA GLN A 291 -20.31 23.64 -32.13
C GLN A 291 -20.86 22.40 -31.42
N SER A 292 -20.02 21.76 -30.62
CA SER A 292 -20.41 20.66 -29.72
C SER A 292 -20.99 21.22 -28.40
N THR A 293 -22.31 21.12 -28.26
CA THR A 293 -23.06 21.39 -27.01
C THR A 293 -22.77 20.30 -25.97
N LYS A 294 -21.63 20.41 -25.28
CA LYS A 294 -21.32 19.53 -24.14
C LYS A 294 -22.15 19.94 -22.92
N LYS A 295 -23.14 19.12 -22.61
CA LYS A 295 -23.85 19.11 -21.31
C LYS A 295 -22.83 19.07 -20.15
N PRO A 296 -23.03 19.83 -19.06
CA PRO A 296 -22.15 19.79 -17.91
C PRO A 296 -22.25 18.42 -17.22
N ARG A 297 -21.22 17.60 -17.41
CA ARG A 297 -21.07 16.33 -16.69
C ARG A 297 -20.61 16.68 -15.28
N VAL A 298 -21.58 16.77 -14.37
CA VAL A 298 -21.39 17.17 -12.98
C VAL A 298 -20.26 16.35 -12.33
N HIS A 299 -19.34 17.08 -11.72
CA HIS A 299 -18.04 16.69 -11.17
C HIS A 299 -18.15 15.86 -9.87
N LEU A 300 -19.08 14.89 -9.79
CA LEU A 300 -19.35 14.16 -8.53
C LEU A 300 -18.28 13.13 -8.13
N SER A 301 -17.33 12.79 -9.01
CA SER A 301 -16.22 11.88 -8.64
C SER A 301 -15.18 12.54 -7.73
N MET A 302 -15.28 13.85 -7.49
CA MET A 302 -14.29 14.64 -6.74
C MET A 302 -14.73 14.92 -5.30
N ILE A 303 -16.02 14.83 -5.01
CA ILE A 303 -16.58 15.19 -3.69
C ILE A 303 -16.30 14.09 -2.66
N CYS A 304 -16.38 12.81 -3.04
CA CYS A 304 -16.16 11.69 -2.11
C CYS A 304 -14.69 11.33 -1.90
N THR A 305 -13.80 11.62 -2.87
CA THR A 305 -12.36 11.62 -2.58
C THR A 305 -12.01 12.74 -1.61
N GLY A 306 -12.67 13.90 -1.73
CA GLY A 306 -12.45 15.05 -0.86
C GLY A 306 -12.62 14.77 0.63
N VAL A 307 -13.62 13.96 1.03
CA VAL A 307 -13.83 13.63 2.46
C VAL A 307 -12.73 12.71 2.99
N LEU A 308 -12.40 11.63 2.27
CA LEU A 308 -11.30 10.74 2.67
C LEU A 308 -9.94 11.46 2.60
N ASP A 309 -9.74 12.31 1.59
CA ASP A 309 -8.59 13.19 1.45
C ASP A 309 -8.48 14.13 2.66
N ALA A 310 -9.58 14.74 3.11
CA ALA A 310 -9.59 15.64 4.27
C ALA A 310 -9.29 14.91 5.59
N HIS A 311 -9.90 13.74 5.84
CA HIS A 311 -9.61 12.95 7.04
C HIS A 311 -8.19 12.41 7.07
N MET A 312 -7.69 11.97 5.93
CA MET A 312 -6.31 11.52 5.80
C MET A 312 -5.33 12.69 5.94
N ASN A 313 -5.65 13.84 5.33
CA ASN A 313 -4.88 15.06 5.54
C ASN A 313 -4.85 15.39 7.03
N ASN A 314 -5.99 15.36 7.73
CA ASN A 314 -6.02 15.62 9.17
C ASN A 314 -5.19 14.60 9.96
N ALA A 315 -5.31 13.29 9.70
CA ALA A 315 -4.52 12.28 10.40
C ALA A 315 -3.00 12.47 10.16
N ILE A 316 -2.61 12.72 8.91
CA ILE A 316 -1.21 12.96 8.52
C ILE A 316 -0.73 14.31 9.05
N ILE A 317 -1.57 15.36 9.10
CA ILE A 317 -1.24 16.66 9.68
C ILE A 317 -1.07 16.52 11.19
N THR A 318 -1.92 15.77 11.89
CA THR A 318 -1.78 15.53 13.34
C THR A 318 -0.48 14.80 13.64
N ASP A 319 -0.14 13.74 12.88
CA ASP A 319 1.15 13.05 12.99
C ASP A 319 2.31 14.01 12.69
N PHE A 320 2.22 14.75 11.58
CA PHE A 320 3.22 15.72 11.15
C PHE A 320 3.46 16.80 12.21
N LEU A 321 2.40 17.42 12.71
CA LEU A 321 2.44 18.45 13.75
C LEU A 321 3.03 17.86 15.02
N THR A 322 2.62 16.67 15.45
CA THR A 322 3.17 16.00 16.63
C THR A 322 4.67 15.81 16.50
N VAL A 323 5.14 15.26 15.37
CA VAL A 323 6.57 15.05 15.11
C VAL A 323 7.34 16.38 15.03
N HIS A 324 6.78 17.40 14.37
CA HIS A 324 7.45 18.68 14.20
C HIS A 324 7.45 19.54 15.47
N LEU A 325 6.35 19.58 16.22
CA LEU A 325 6.29 20.21 17.55
C LEU A 325 7.27 19.54 18.48
N HIS A 326 7.31 18.20 18.52
CA HIS A 326 8.24 17.47 19.38
C HIS A 326 9.70 17.79 19.02
N ARG A 327 10.06 17.83 17.73
CA ARG A 327 11.41 18.26 17.28
C ARG A 327 11.71 19.72 17.63
N ARG A 328 10.74 20.63 17.51
CA ARG A 328 10.93 22.05 17.82
C ARG A 328 11.10 22.27 19.32
N ILE A 329 10.31 21.57 20.14
CA ILE A 329 10.44 21.55 21.60
C ILE A 329 11.80 20.99 21.99
N ASN A 330 12.21 19.84 21.46
CA ASN A 330 13.53 19.25 21.76
C ASN A 330 14.68 20.15 21.32
N LYS A 331 14.56 20.86 20.19
CA LYS A 331 15.57 21.84 19.75
C LYS A 331 15.62 23.05 20.69
N LEU A 332 14.48 23.58 21.13
CA LEU A 332 14.42 24.67 22.09
C LEU A 332 14.99 24.25 23.45
N LEU A 333 14.67 23.04 23.92
CA LEU A 333 15.24 22.45 25.12
C LEU A 333 16.75 22.28 24.99
N SER A 334 17.26 21.77 23.87
CA SER A 334 18.70 21.65 23.60
C SER A 334 19.41 23.01 23.67
N VAL A 335 18.89 24.03 22.99
CA VAL A 335 19.47 25.39 23.01
C VAL A 335 19.43 25.97 24.42
N HIS A 336 18.36 25.75 25.18
CA HIS A 336 18.24 26.23 26.55
C HIS A 336 19.19 25.50 27.50
N MET A 337 19.40 24.19 27.29
CA MET A 337 20.34 23.38 28.05
C MET A 337 21.81 23.76 27.76
N ASP A 338 22.16 24.03 26.50
CA ASP A 338 23.50 24.51 26.13
C ASP A 338 23.79 25.90 26.70
N LYS A 339 22.77 26.78 26.72
CA LYS A 339 22.86 28.11 27.36
C LYS A 339 22.97 28.02 28.89
N ALA A 340 22.28 27.06 29.52
CA ALA A 340 22.41 26.78 30.94
C ALA A 340 23.81 26.23 31.29
N ARG A 341 24.38 25.36 30.44
CA ARG A 341 25.70 24.75 30.63
C ARG A 341 26.83 25.78 30.50
N THR A 342 26.74 26.68 29.53
CA THR A 342 27.69 27.79 29.34
C THR A 342 27.62 28.83 30.45
N THR A 343 26.45 29.04 31.08
CA THR A 343 26.31 29.94 32.24
C THR A 343 26.71 29.30 33.56
N LEU A 344 26.82 27.97 33.62
CA LEU A 344 27.27 27.23 34.81
C LEU A 344 28.80 27.06 34.89
N HIS A 345 29.52 27.30 33.79
CA HIS A 345 30.98 27.39 33.79
C HIS A 345 31.41 28.81 34.16
N TRP A 346 31.14 29.21 35.41
CA TRP A 346 31.62 30.49 35.95
C TRP A 346 32.43 30.21 37.22
N ASP A 347 33.68 30.66 37.18
CA ASP A 347 34.72 30.38 38.17
C ASP A 347 34.24 30.60 39.61
N GLY A 348 34.63 29.64 40.45
CA GLY A 348 34.28 29.58 41.85
C GLY A 348 34.74 30.82 42.61
N SER A 349 33.79 31.64 43.02
CA SER A 349 33.96 32.44 44.24
C SER A 349 32.59 32.63 44.90
N PRO A 350 32.37 32.07 46.10
CA PRO A 350 31.07 32.08 46.76
C PRO A 350 30.88 33.42 47.47
N SER A 351 30.28 34.40 46.78
CA SER A 351 29.65 35.53 47.47
C SER A 351 28.17 35.23 47.71
N THR A 352 27.74 35.36 48.96
CA THR A 352 26.38 35.08 49.46
C THR A 352 25.28 35.85 48.72
N GLN A 353 25.63 36.96 48.08
CA GLN A 353 24.71 37.78 47.28
C GLN A 353 24.26 37.09 45.98
N LYS A 354 25.10 36.26 45.36
CA LYS A 354 24.75 35.56 44.09
C LYS A 354 23.72 34.45 44.29
N SER A 355 23.60 33.91 45.50
CA SER A 355 22.67 32.81 45.80
C SER A 355 21.20 33.27 45.82
N ALA A 356 20.95 34.48 46.34
CA ALA A 356 19.62 35.08 46.36
C ALA A 356 19.11 35.43 44.95
N GLU A 357 20.00 35.92 44.08
CA GLU A 357 19.65 36.23 42.69
C GLU A 357 19.41 34.97 41.85
N ARG A 358 20.10 33.87 42.17
CA ARG A 358 19.84 32.56 41.58
C ARG A 358 18.44 32.04 41.89
N ARG A 359 17.98 32.17 43.15
CA ARG A 359 16.61 31.80 43.54
C ARG A 359 15.54 32.63 42.82
N ARG A 360 15.75 33.95 42.69
CA ARG A 360 14.82 34.83 41.96
C ARG A 360 14.72 34.49 40.48
N ARG A 361 15.85 34.11 39.84
CA ARG A 361 15.85 33.69 38.43
C ARG A 361 15.17 32.34 38.24
N GLN A 362 15.31 31.42 39.17
CA GLN A 362 14.63 30.12 39.12
C GLN A 362 13.11 30.29 39.26
N ASP A 363 12.64 31.04 40.25
CA ASP A 363 11.21 31.35 40.43
C ASP A 363 10.58 32.03 39.19
N ALA A 364 11.35 32.88 38.52
CA ALA A 364 10.88 33.55 37.30
C ALA A 364 10.77 32.59 36.10
N LEU A 365 11.63 31.58 36.01
CA LEU A 365 11.54 30.53 35.00
C LEU A 365 10.37 29.60 35.29
N ASP A 366 10.17 29.20 36.54
CA ASP A 366 9.09 28.30 36.94
C ASP A 366 7.72 28.97 36.71
N LYS A 367 7.58 30.27 37.00
CA LYS A 367 6.37 31.05 36.65
C LYS A 367 6.14 31.18 35.14
N LYS A 368 7.19 31.21 34.32
CA LYS A 368 7.05 31.22 32.85
C LYS A 368 6.63 29.85 32.32
N LEU A 369 7.17 28.77 32.90
CA LEU A 369 6.82 27.40 32.54
C LEU A 369 5.34 27.10 32.87
N ALA A 370 4.88 27.53 34.06
CA ALA A 370 3.49 27.40 34.50
C ALA A 370 2.48 28.24 33.69
N LYS A 371 2.95 29.19 32.86
CA LYS A 371 2.11 29.95 31.92
C LYS A 371 2.03 29.31 30.53
N LEU A 372 2.95 28.40 30.23
CA LEU A 372 3.05 27.71 28.94
C LEU A 372 2.38 26.33 28.97
N GLN A 373 2.31 25.71 30.16
CA GLN A 373 1.42 24.60 30.49
C GLN A 373 0.00 25.13 30.70
#